data_AF-A0A3S9USJ9-F1
#
_entry.id   AF-A0A3S9USJ9-F1
#
_cell.length_a   1.000
_cell.length_b   1.000
_cell.length_c   1.000
_cell.angle_alpha   90.00
_cell.angle_beta   90.00
_cell.angle_gamma   90.00
#
_symmetry.space_group_name_H-M   'P 1'
#
loop_
_entity.id
_entity.type
_entity.pdbx_description
1 polymer ?
#
loop_
_entity_poly.entity_id
_entity_poly.type
_entity_poly.pdbx_seq_one_letter_code
_entity_poly.pdbx_strand_id
1 'polypeptide(L)'
;MLKQTVGFLDSSVNQPFFGFAVTLTSHHPFYLPEQHKTMTMPSYSDPLFKDYIHAIHYMDQAIGELVKDLKANGLWDNTVMVIYGDHDSSLVKNDSELPEFAVGNYDSLEFEQLKKSVPLIIHLPGGQILDAIDSSGLTINA
;
A
#
# COMPACT_ATOMS: atom_id res chain seq x y z
N MET A 1 -13.74 -2.10 -4.45
CA MET A 1 -14.02 -1.21 -3.30
C MET A 1 -13.53 0.20 -3.59
N LEU A 2 -12.22 0.46 -3.73
CA LEU A 2 -11.69 1.82 -3.96
C LEU A 2 -12.31 2.58 -5.15
N LYS A 3 -12.56 1.89 -6.27
CA LYS A 3 -13.27 2.47 -7.43
C LYS A 3 -14.67 3.00 -7.10
N GLN A 4 -15.39 2.36 -6.17
CA GLN A 4 -16.71 2.82 -5.74
C GLN A 4 -16.59 4.01 -4.78
N THR A 5 -15.48 4.14 -4.05
CA THR A 5 -15.24 5.22 -3.09
C THR A 5 -15.35 6.59 -3.74
N VAL A 6 -14.78 6.81 -4.92
CA VAL A 6 -14.90 8.11 -5.62
C VAL A 6 -16.33 8.40 -6.04
N GLY A 7 -17.11 7.37 -6.41
CA GLY A 7 -18.52 7.52 -6.70
C GLY A 7 -19.35 8.00 -5.50
N PHE A 8 -18.93 7.66 -4.27
CA PHE A 8 -19.54 8.20 -3.05
C PHE A 8 -19.06 9.61 -2.68
N LEU A 9 -18.01 10.12 -3.33
CA LEU A 9 -17.40 11.43 -3.10
C LEU A 9 -17.70 12.44 -4.22
N ASP A 10 -18.69 12.15 -5.07
CA ASP A 10 -19.06 13.03 -6.18
C ASP A 10 -19.65 14.37 -5.69
N SER A 11 -20.08 15.22 -6.64
CA SER A 11 -20.62 16.56 -6.36
C SER A 11 -21.84 16.61 -5.41
N SER A 12 -22.41 15.46 -5.02
CA SER A 12 -23.47 15.39 -4.02
C SER A 12 -22.98 15.47 -2.57
N VAL A 13 -21.68 15.31 -2.32
CA VAL A 13 -21.10 15.44 -0.97
C VAL A 13 -20.74 16.89 -0.67
N ASN A 14 -21.27 17.41 0.44
CA ASN A 14 -20.91 18.74 0.92
C ASN A 14 -19.42 18.78 1.34
N GLN A 15 -18.69 19.77 0.84
CA GLN A 15 -17.30 20.02 1.24
C GLN A 15 -17.23 20.98 2.44
N PRO A 16 -16.26 20.81 3.37
CA PRO A 16 -15.22 19.77 3.38
C PRO A 16 -15.78 18.41 3.82
N PHE A 17 -15.17 17.33 3.34
CA PHE A 17 -15.49 15.97 3.76
C PHE A 17 -14.29 15.23 4.33
N PHE A 18 -14.55 14.15 5.07
CA PHE A 18 -13.56 13.18 5.52
C PHE A 18 -13.98 11.79 5.04
N GLY A 19 -13.09 11.12 4.30
CA GLY A 19 -13.28 9.75 3.85
C GLY A 19 -12.27 8.83 4.52
N PHE A 20 -12.73 7.67 4.98
CA PHE A 20 -11.88 6.62 5.53
C PHE A 20 -12.23 5.29 4.88
N ALA A 21 -11.24 4.62 4.29
CA ALA A 21 -11.42 3.35 3.61
C ALA A 21 -10.45 2.31 4.18
N VAL A 22 -10.98 1.14 4.52
CA VAL A 22 -10.19 -0.01 4.98
C VAL A 22 -10.16 -1.04 3.86
N THR A 23 -8.98 -1.33 3.34
CA THR A 23 -8.79 -2.32 2.26
C THR A 23 -8.73 -3.75 2.80
N LEU A 24 -8.98 -4.74 1.94
CA LEU A 24 -9.08 -6.14 2.38
C LEU A 24 -8.35 -7.16 1.48
N THR A 25 -8.09 -6.85 0.20
CA THR A 25 -7.55 -7.83 -0.76
C THR A 25 -6.15 -8.34 -0.37
N SER A 26 -5.36 -7.55 0.35
CA SER A 26 -4.05 -7.93 0.88
C SER A 26 -4.11 -8.69 2.22
N HIS A 27 -5.28 -9.13 2.68
CA HIS A 27 -5.41 -9.91 3.91
C HIS A 27 -4.98 -11.37 3.71
N HIS A 28 -4.38 -11.98 4.74
CA HIS A 28 -4.01 -13.40 4.75
C HIS A 28 -5.23 -14.29 4.42
N PRO A 29 -5.11 -15.34 3.57
CA PRO A 29 -3.88 -15.91 3.01
C PRO A 29 -3.45 -15.30 1.66
N PHE A 30 -3.76 -14.02 1.40
CA PHE A 30 -3.35 -13.27 0.21
C PHE A 30 -3.90 -13.84 -1.10
N TYR A 31 -5.05 -14.51 -1.03
CA TYR A 31 -5.67 -15.08 -2.22
C TYR A 31 -6.05 -13.98 -3.23
N LEU A 32 -5.53 -14.13 -4.44
CA LEU A 32 -5.84 -13.28 -5.58
C LEU A 32 -6.18 -14.17 -6.79
N PRO A 33 -7.30 -13.94 -7.49
CA PRO A 33 -7.60 -14.67 -8.72
C PRO A 33 -6.51 -14.50 -9.79
N GLU A 34 -6.20 -15.56 -10.54
CA GLU A 34 -5.07 -15.59 -11.48
C GLU A 34 -5.07 -14.44 -12.50
N GLN A 35 -6.24 -14.01 -12.99
CA GLN A 35 -6.35 -12.88 -13.93
C GLN A 35 -5.83 -11.54 -13.37
N HIS A 36 -5.72 -11.42 -12.04
CA HIS A 36 -5.23 -10.22 -11.37
C HIS A 36 -3.75 -10.33 -10.96
N LYS A 37 -3.13 -11.52 -11.11
CA LYS A 37 -1.69 -11.74 -10.91
C LYS A 37 -0.91 -11.25 -12.14
N THR A 38 -0.84 -9.93 -12.31
CA THR A 38 -0.31 -9.30 -13.54
C THR A 38 1.21 -9.11 -13.56
N MET A 39 1.88 -9.18 -12.41
CA MET A 39 3.32 -9.02 -12.30
C MET A 39 4.07 -10.31 -12.63
N THR A 40 5.13 -10.22 -13.42
CA THR A 40 6.09 -11.33 -13.55
C THR A 40 7.01 -11.35 -12.34
N MET A 41 7.04 -12.45 -11.59
CA MET A 41 7.88 -12.58 -10.40
C MET A 41 9.15 -13.39 -10.66
N PRO A 42 10.25 -13.08 -9.95
CA PRO A 42 11.37 -14.01 -9.78
C PRO A 42 10.91 -15.36 -9.24
N SER A 43 11.77 -16.37 -9.38
CA SER A 43 11.50 -17.70 -8.85
C SER A 43 11.66 -17.70 -7.33
N TYR A 44 10.54 -17.49 -6.61
CA TYR A 44 10.41 -17.71 -5.17
C TYR A 44 9.82 -19.10 -4.91
N SER A 45 10.35 -19.78 -3.90
CA SER A 45 9.94 -21.12 -3.48
C SER A 45 8.76 -21.12 -2.51
N ASP A 46 8.57 -20.07 -1.70
CA ASP A 46 7.47 -19.93 -0.75
C ASP A 46 6.17 -19.47 -1.45
N PRO A 47 5.13 -20.33 -1.54
CA PRO A 47 3.87 -19.95 -2.19
C PRO A 47 3.15 -18.81 -1.48
N LEU A 48 3.23 -18.73 -0.15
CA LEU A 48 2.55 -17.71 0.63
C LEU A 48 3.21 -16.34 0.42
N PHE A 49 4.55 -16.32 0.35
CA PHE A 49 5.30 -15.11 0.01
C PHE A 49 4.97 -14.64 -1.42
N LYS A 50 4.88 -15.55 -2.38
CA LYS A 50 4.45 -15.22 -3.76
C LYS A 50 3.05 -14.60 -3.81
N ASP A 51 2.09 -15.20 -3.11
CA ASP A 51 0.72 -14.69 -3.07
C ASP A 51 0.66 -13.32 -2.38
N TYR A 52 1.44 -13.11 -1.31
CA TYR A 52 1.60 -11.80 -0.68
C TYR A 52 2.08 -10.73 -1.65
N ILE A 53 3.16 -10.99 -2.38
CA ILE A 53 3.73 -10.04 -3.35
C ILE A 53 2.71 -9.69 -4.44
N HIS A 54 1.95 -10.67 -4.95
CA HIS A 54 0.87 -10.39 -5.90
C HIS A 54 -0.27 -9.58 -5.30
N ALA A 55 -0.68 -9.86 -4.07
CA ALA A 55 -1.76 -9.15 -3.41
C ALA A 55 -1.38 -7.68 -3.12
N ILE A 56 -0.13 -7.42 -2.72
CA ILE A 56 0.39 -6.06 -2.54
C ILE A 56 0.51 -5.33 -3.88
N HIS A 57 1.00 -5.99 -4.95
CA HIS A 57 1.01 -5.41 -6.29
C HIS A 57 -0.39 -5.01 -6.78
N TYR A 58 -1.39 -5.87 -6.55
CA TYR A 58 -2.77 -5.54 -6.88
C TYR A 58 -3.32 -4.36 -6.07
N MET A 59 -2.98 -4.27 -4.79
CA MET A 59 -3.35 -3.16 -3.92
C MET A 59 -2.74 -1.83 -4.41
N ASP A 60 -1.46 -1.85 -4.81
CA ASP A 60 -0.78 -0.70 -5.42
C ASP A 60 -1.50 -0.23 -6.70
N GLN A 61 -1.84 -1.16 -7.60
CA GLN A 61 -2.63 -0.86 -8.79
C GLN A 61 -3.98 -0.22 -8.45
N ALA A 62 -4.69 -0.75 -7.45
CA ALA A 62 -5.99 -0.23 -7.02
C ALA A 62 -5.89 1.18 -6.39
N ILE A 63 -4.81 1.48 -5.67
CA ILE A 63 -4.49 2.84 -5.20
C ILE A 63 -4.24 3.76 -6.39
N GLY A 64 -3.45 3.32 -7.38
CA GLY A 64 -3.19 4.09 -8.60
C GLY A 64 -4.48 4.44 -9.36
N GLU A 65 -5.43 3.48 -9.45
CA GLU A 65 -6.75 3.72 -10.02
C GLU A 65 -7.57 4.74 -9.20
N LEU A 66 -7.55 4.64 -7.86
CA LEU A 66 -8.19 5.63 -6.99
C LEU A 66 -7.66 7.05 -7.25
N VAL A 67 -6.33 7.21 -7.30
CA VAL A 67 -5.69 8.49 -7.58
C VAL A 67 -6.08 9.02 -8.95
N LYS A 68 -6.12 8.15 -9.96
CA LYS A 68 -6.56 8.51 -11.32
C LYS A 68 -8.01 9.00 -11.31
N ASP A 69 -8.89 8.33 -10.60
CA ASP A 69 -10.30 8.70 -10.51
C ASP A 69 -10.48 10.02 -9.73
N LEU A 70 -9.74 10.24 -8.64
CA LEU A 70 -9.74 11.52 -7.92
C LEU A 70 -9.28 12.68 -8.81
N LYS A 71 -8.26 12.47 -9.64
CA LYS A 71 -7.80 13.47 -10.63
C LYS A 71 -8.85 13.74 -11.70
N ALA A 72 -9.46 12.68 -12.25
CA ALA A 72 -10.49 12.80 -13.29
C ALA A 72 -11.74 13.55 -12.83
N ASN A 73 -12.06 13.49 -11.52
CA ASN A 73 -13.20 14.19 -10.92
C ASN A 73 -12.84 15.56 -10.31
N GLY A 74 -11.61 16.06 -10.52
CA GLY A 74 -11.18 17.37 -10.01
C GLY A 74 -11.05 17.46 -8.48
N LEU A 75 -11.00 16.32 -7.79
CA LEU A 75 -10.90 16.26 -6.32
C LEU A 75 -9.45 16.28 -5.85
N TRP A 76 -8.52 15.77 -6.66
CA TRP A 76 -7.12 15.54 -6.28
C TRP A 76 -6.38 16.78 -5.76
N ASP A 77 -6.53 17.92 -6.43
CA ASP A 77 -5.74 19.13 -6.12
C ASP A 77 -6.14 19.79 -4.81
N ASN A 78 -7.33 19.47 -4.28
CA ASN A 78 -7.86 19.98 -3.02
C ASN A 78 -8.06 18.88 -1.95
N THR A 79 -7.44 17.71 -2.15
CA THR A 79 -7.52 16.58 -1.22
C THR A 79 -6.19 16.36 -0.51
N VAL A 80 -6.23 16.25 0.82
CA VAL A 80 -5.15 15.59 1.57
C VAL A 80 -5.47 14.09 1.58
N MET A 81 -4.56 13.28 1.05
CA MET A 81 -4.71 11.82 1.03
C MET A 81 -3.65 11.19 1.92
N VAL A 82 -4.08 10.35 2.85
CA VAL A 82 -3.19 9.60 3.75
C VAL A 82 -3.37 8.11 3.46
N ILE A 83 -2.27 7.42 3.20
CA ILE A 83 -2.21 5.97 3.05
C ILE A 83 -1.24 5.45 4.09
N TYR A 84 -1.67 4.46 4.88
CA TYR A 84 -0.80 3.84 5.87
C TYR A 84 -1.06 2.33 5.94
N GLY A 85 -0.01 1.56 6.22
CA GLY A 85 -0.16 0.15 6.57
C GLY A 85 -0.68 0.03 8.01
N ASP A 86 -1.59 -0.92 8.25
CA ASP A 86 -2.17 -1.15 9.57
C ASP A 86 -1.25 -1.99 10.47
N HIS A 87 -0.63 -3.03 9.92
CA HIS A 87 0.36 -3.87 10.58
C HIS A 87 1.25 -4.62 9.58
N ASP A 88 2.20 -5.42 10.09
CA ASP A 88 3.13 -6.21 9.30
C ASP A 88 2.47 -7.43 8.62
N SER A 89 3.14 -8.06 7.66
CA SER A 89 2.58 -9.18 6.89
C SER A 89 2.42 -10.48 7.70
N SER A 90 3.02 -10.57 8.89
CA SER A 90 3.12 -11.77 9.72
C SER A 90 3.76 -12.97 9.00
N LEU A 91 4.45 -12.74 7.88
CA LEU A 91 5.24 -13.72 7.14
C LEU A 91 6.60 -13.91 7.83
N VAL A 92 6.58 -14.46 9.04
CA VAL A 92 7.79 -14.71 9.84
C VAL A 92 7.86 -16.20 10.17
N LYS A 93 7.95 -17.03 9.12
CA LYS A 93 8.38 -18.42 9.27
C LYS A 93 9.87 -18.50 8.93
N ASN A 94 10.57 -19.43 9.60
CA ASN A 94 12.01 -19.63 9.42
C ASN A 94 12.43 -19.96 7.97
N ASP A 95 11.49 -20.38 7.12
CA ASP A 95 11.73 -20.73 5.71
C ASP A 95 11.19 -19.68 4.72
N SER A 96 10.78 -18.49 5.19
CA SER A 96 10.28 -17.44 4.30
C SER A 96 11.44 -16.73 3.59
N GLU A 97 11.28 -16.45 2.30
CA GLU A 97 12.21 -15.64 1.48
C GLU A 97 12.08 -14.12 1.75
N LEU A 98 11.13 -13.70 2.60
CA LEU A 98 10.90 -12.30 2.95
C LEU A 98 12.12 -11.56 3.54
N PRO A 99 12.91 -12.13 4.48
CA PRO A 99 14.06 -11.41 5.05
C PRO A 99 15.12 -11.10 3.99
N GLU A 100 15.44 -12.08 3.14
CA GLU A 100 16.41 -11.92 2.06
C GLU A 100 15.91 -10.90 1.03
N PHE A 101 14.63 -10.98 0.65
CA PHE A 101 14.01 -9.98 -0.22
C PHE A 101 14.08 -8.56 0.37
N ALA A 102 13.86 -8.43 1.67
CA ALA A 102 13.64 -7.14 2.32
C ALA A 102 14.93 -6.40 2.71
N VAL A 103 15.96 -7.12 3.19
CA VAL A 103 17.22 -6.52 3.68
C VAL A 103 18.48 -7.10 3.03
N GLY A 104 18.36 -8.11 2.16
CA GLY A 104 19.47 -8.71 1.40
C GLY A 104 20.40 -9.60 2.23
N ASN A 105 20.92 -9.09 3.35
CA ASN A 105 21.68 -9.86 4.33
C ASN A 105 20.88 -9.97 5.63
N TYR A 106 20.81 -11.17 6.21
CA TYR A 106 20.12 -11.36 7.49
C TYR A 106 20.93 -10.74 8.64
N ASP A 107 20.82 -9.42 8.81
CA ASP A 107 20.98 -8.79 10.12
C ASP A 107 19.62 -8.90 10.84
N SER A 108 19.59 -9.66 11.94
CA SER A 108 18.37 -9.87 12.71
C SER A 108 17.83 -8.56 13.28
N LEU A 109 18.67 -7.56 13.55
CA LEU A 109 18.19 -6.30 14.10
C LEU A 109 17.47 -5.46 13.05
N GLU A 110 18.07 -5.29 11.86
CA GLU A 110 17.47 -4.52 10.77
C GLU A 110 16.15 -5.14 10.32
N PHE A 111 16.10 -6.47 10.19
CA PHE A 111 14.88 -7.16 9.81
C PHE A 111 13.79 -7.06 10.91
N GLU A 112 14.15 -7.12 12.19
CA GLU A 112 13.20 -6.91 13.29
C GLU A 112 12.68 -5.47 13.36
N GLN A 113 13.48 -4.47 12.99
CA GLN A 113 13.03 -3.08 12.86
C GLN A 113 12.08 -2.91 11.68
N LEU A 114 12.44 -3.48 10.53
CA LEU A 114 11.61 -3.42 9.32
C LEU A 114 10.25 -4.09 9.53
N LYS A 115 10.21 -5.27 10.17
CA LYS A 115 8.94 -5.94 10.51
C LYS A 115 8.01 -5.09 11.34
N LYS A 116 8.53 -4.20 12.18
CA LYS A 116 7.71 -3.34 13.05
C LYS A 116 7.30 -2.05 12.36
N SER A 117 7.77 -1.83 11.14
CA SER A 117 7.52 -0.63 10.36
C SER A 117 6.42 -0.88 9.34
N VAL A 118 5.56 0.12 9.15
CA VAL A 118 4.50 0.14 8.15
C VAL A 118 4.65 1.43 7.31
N PRO A 119 4.33 1.40 6.01
CA PRO A 119 4.44 2.59 5.17
C PRO A 119 3.47 3.67 5.64
N LEU A 120 3.85 4.95 5.51
CA LEU A 120 2.99 6.10 5.70
C LEU A 120 3.27 7.13 4.59
N ILE A 121 2.29 7.32 3.71
CA ILE A 121 2.34 8.27 2.61
C ILE A 121 1.26 9.33 2.83
N ILE A 122 1.64 10.60 2.74
CA ILE A 122 0.73 11.74 2.83
C ILE A 122 0.89 12.60 1.58
N HIS A 123 -0.14 12.66 0.76
CA HIS A 123 -0.27 13.63 -0.33
C HIS A 123 -0.96 14.90 0.17
N LEU A 124 -0.40 16.05 -0.18
CA LEU A 124 -0.95 17.37 0.12
C LEU A 124 -1.45 18.08 -1.16
N PRO A 125 -2.44 18.98 -1.04
CA PRO A 125 -2.83 19.89 -2.11
C PRO A 125 -1.63 20.53 -2.82
N GLY A 126 -1.67 20.58 -4.15
CA GLY A 126 -0.55 21.04 -4.96
C GLY A 126 0.50 19.97 -5.31
N GLY A 127 0.27 18.70 -4.97
CA GLY A 127 1.06 17.57 -5.47
C GLY A 127 2.29 17.21 -4.65
N GLN A 128 2.47 17.80 -3.48
CA GLN A 128 3.57 17.46 -2.57
C GLN A 128 3.30 16.09 -1.92
N ILE A 129 4.31 15.23 -1.87
CA ILE A 129 4.24 13.92 -1.22
C ILE A 129 5.21 13.91 -0.04
N LEU A 130 4.67 13.62 1.14
CA LEU A 130 5.44 13.29 2.33
C LEU A 130 5.43 11.77 2.49
N ASP A 131 6.59 11.19 2.72
CA ASP A 131 6.74 9.76 2.99
C ASP A 131 7.62 9.56 4.23
N ALA A 132 7.23 8.66 5.13
CA ALA A 132 8.04 8.31 6.29
C ALA A 132 8.88 7.07 5.97
N ILE A 133 10.19 7.25 5.84
CA ILE A 133 11.14 6.17 5.51
C ILE A 133 11.58 5.42 6.79
N ASP A 134 11.33 5.97 7.97
CA ASP A 134 11.69 5.38 9.27
C ASP A 134 10.72 5.86 10.37
N SER A 135 10.60 5.04 11.41
CA SER A 135 10.02 5.33 12.73
C SER A 135 10.43 6.67 13.38
N SER A 136 11.38 7.40 12.80
CA SER A 136 11.93 8.66 13.30
C SER A 136 11.50 9.93 12.54
N GLY A 137 10.77 9.86 11.40
CA GLY A 137 10.24 11.08 10.77
C GLY A 137 9.71 11.00 9.33
N LEU A 138 8.93 12.02 8.96
CA LEU A 138 8.45 12.28 7.59
C LEU A 138 9.51 13.01 6.77
N THR A 139 9.77 12.52 5.56
CA THR A 139 10.62 13.18 4.54
C THR A 139 9.74 13.79 3.45
N ILE A 140 10.03 15.02 3.06
CA ILE A 140 9.34 15.69 1.93
C ILE A 140 10.06 15.30 0.64
N ASN A 141 9.39 14.58 -0.26
CA ASN A 141 9.89 14.35 -1.61
C ASN A 141 9.21 15.37 -2.55
N ALA A 142 10.01 16.29 -3.08
CA ALA A 142 9.57 17.36 -4.00
C ALA A 142 9.92 17.02 -5.45
#